data_AF-A0A9E2KW61-F1
#
_entry.id   AF-A0A9E2KW61-F1
#
_cell.length_a   1.000
_cell.length_b   1.000
_cell.length_c   1.000
_cell.angle_alpha   90.00
_cell.angle_beta   90.00
_cell.angle_gamma   90.00
#
_symmetry.space_group_name_H-M   'P 1'
#
loop_
_entity.id
_entity.type
_entity.pdbx_description
1 polymer ?
#
loop_
_entity_poly.entity_id
_entity_poly.type
_entity_poly.pdbx_seq_one_letter_code
_entity_poly.pdbx_strand_id
1 'polypeptide(L)'
;MKNHSADLGLLIQAQVGNEDKFIALFNCYSSLVRRLWQKYYVADLEFDDWCQEAQLVLLKVIYSYRGTDINQFSGFFKQSLINRLLDLYRARQADKRIPVDQLDALGESDSIFIASTTAPLEDVV
;
A
#
# COMPACT_ATOMS: atom_id res chain seq x y z
N MET A 1 23.69 -19.14 0.17
CA MET A 1 23.01 -20.15 -0.67
C MET A 1 21.62 -20.39 -0.08
N LYS A 2 20.55 -19.96 -0.76
CA LYS A 2 19.16 -20.18 -0.30
C LYS A 2 18.70 -21.55 -0.80
N ASN A 3 18.26 -22.42 0.10
CA ASN A 3 18.00 -23.84 -0.15
C ASN A 3 16.76 -24.05 -1.05
N HIS A 4 16.93 -23.92 -2.36
CA HIS A 4 15.86 -23.98 -3.38
C HIS A 4 15.02 -25.27 -3.35
N SER A 5 15.61 -26.40 -2.97
CA SER A 5 14.90 -27.69 -2.88
C SER A 5 13.88 -27.71 -1.72
N ALA A 6 14.23 -27.11 -0.57
CA ALA A 6 13.34 -27.03 0.58
C ALA A 6 12.15 -26.10 0.30
N ASP A 7 12.40 -24.99 -0.40
CA ASP A 7 11.40 -23.99 -0.74
C ASP A 7 10.30 -24.55 -1.68
N LEU A 8 10.65 -25.46 -2.59
CA LEU A 8 9.67 -26.14 -3.46
C LEU A 8 8.76 -27.11 -2.69
N GLY A 9 9.32 -27.83 -1.72
CA GLY A 9 8.54 -28.70 -0.83
C GLY A 9 7.55 -27.92 0.03
N LEU A 10 7.96 -26.75 0.53
CA LEU A 10 7.07 -25.84 1.26
C LEU A 10 5.93 -25.33 0.37
N LEU A 11 6.23 -24.97 -0.88
CA LEU A 11 5.22 -24.52 -1.85
C LEU A 11 4.14 -25.58 -2.09
N ILE A 12 4.54 -26.83 -2.39
CA ILE A 12 3.59 -27.92 -2.65
C ILE A 12 2.69 -28.16 -1.43
N GLN A 13 3.26 -28.18 -0.22
CA GLN A 13 2.49 -28.39 0.99
C GLN A 13 1.56 -27.23 1.33
N ALA A 14 2.00 -25.99 1.08
CA ALA A 14 1.16 -24.81 1.24
C ALA A 14 -0.03 -24.81 0.26
N GLN A 15 0.15 -25.31 -0.97
CA GLN A 15 -0.96 -25.47 -1.93
C GLN A 15 -2.04 -26.45 -1.44
N VAL A 16 -1.66 -27.46 -0.65
CA VAL A 16 -2.59 -28.43 -0.04
C VAL A 16 -3.26 -27.84 1.23
N GLY A 17 -2.98 -26.59 1.59
CA GLY A 17 -3.61 -25.90 2.71
C GLY A 17 -2.88 -26.08 4.05
N ASN A 18 -1.62 -26.51 4.05
CA ASN A 18 -0.84 -26.61 5.28
C ASN A 18 -0.36 -25.21 5.73
N GLU A 19 -0.98 -24.69 6.78
CA GLU A 19 -0.71 -23.35 7.33
C GLU A 19 0.73 -23.20 7.85
N ASP A 20 1.27 -24.20 8.55
CA ASP A 20 2.65 -24.15 9.05
C ASP A 20 3.66 -24.01 7.91
N LYS A 21 3.41 -24.71 6.79
CA LYS A 21 4.27 -24.64 5.59
C LYS A 21 4.10 -23.33 4.85
N PHE A 22 2.89 -22.77 4.85
CA PHE A 22 2.65 -21.42 4.34
C PHE A 22 3.46 -20.37 5.13
N ILE A 23 3.39 -20.40 6.47
CA ILE A 23 4.14 -19.48 7.33
C ILE A 23 5.66 -19.67 7.14
N ALA A 24 6.14 -20.90 7.08
CA ALA A 24 7.54 -21.20 6.81
C ALA A 24 8.00 -20.63 5.46
N LEU A 25 7.19 -20.78 4.41
CA LEU A 25 7.47 -20.23 3.10
C LEU A 25 7.50 -18.69 3.14
N PHE A 26 6.53 -18.05 3.80
CA PHE A 26 6.49 -16.60 3.95
C PHE A 26 7.75 -16.09 4.67
N ASN A 27 8.19 -16.78 5.73
CA ASN A 27 9.40 -16.43 6.46
C ASN A 27 10.66 -16.45 5.58
N CYS A 28 10.76 -17.36 4.60
CA CYS A 28 11.86 -17.36 3.61
C CYS A 28 11.89 -16.07 2.77
N TYR A 29 10.73 -15.46 2.52
CA TYR A 29 10.58 -14.23 1.74
C TYR A 29 10.45 -12.96 2.57
N SER A 30 10.43 -13.04 3.91
CA SER A 30 10.32 -11.88 4.83
C SER A 30 11.31 -10.75 4.48
N SER A 31 12.55 -11.11 4.19
CA SER A 31 13.61 -10.18 3.77
C SER A 31 13.33 -9.50 2.41
N LEU A 32 12.62 -10.15 1.50
CA LEU A 32 12.14 -9.53 0.26
C LEU A 32 10.98 -8.57 0.55
N VAL A 33 9.99 -9.03 1.33
CA VAL A 33 8.80 -8.26 1.73
C VAL A 33 9.21 -6.95 2.40
N ARG A 34 10.12 -7.01 3.39
CA ARG A 34 10.67 -5.83 4.07
C ARG A 34 11.42 -4.89 3.13
N ARG A 35 12.26 -5.41 2.24
CA ARG A 35 13.01 -4.57 1.29
C ARG A 35 12.09 -3.85 0.31
N LEU A 36 11.00 -4.48 -0.13
CA LEU A 36 10.04 -3.83 -1.02
C LEU A 36 9.26 -2.73 -0.31
N TRP A 37 8.82 -2.96 0.93
CA TRP A 37 8.17 -1.93 1.75
C TRP A 37 9.03 -0.69 1.93
N GLN A 38 10.31 -0.89 2.27
CA GLN A 38 11.26 0.22 2.43
C GLN A 38 11.52 0.97 1.12
N LYS A 39 11.42 0.28 -0.02
CA LYS A 39 11.69 0.86 -1.35
C LYS A 39 10.49 1.65 -1.88
N TYR A 40 9.28 1.12 -1.73
CA TYR A 40 8.05 1.71 -2.24
C TYR A 40 7.30 2.33 -1.06
N TYR A 41 7.66 3.56 -0.71
CA TYR A 41 6.95 4.31 0.32
C TYR A 41 5.50 4.54 -0.11
N VAL A 42 4.56 4.05 0.71
CA VAL A 42 3.13 4.35 0.58
C VAL A 42 2.70 5.04 1.87
N ALA A 43 2.26 6.29 1.76
CA ALA A 43 1.91 7.13 2.92
C ALA A 43 0.85 6.44 3.80
N ASP A 44 1.12 6.32 5.10
CA ASP A 44 0.26 5.64 6.08
C ASP A 44 0.09 4.12 5.82
N LEU A 45 1.11 3.45 5.26
CA LEU A 45 1.19 1.97 5.26
C LEU A 45 2.12 1.49 6.35
N GLU A 46 1.58 0.95 7.42
CA GLU A 46 2.39 0.30 8.44
C GLU A 46 3.01 -0.99 7.92
N PHE A 47 4.12 -1.41 8.54
CA PHE A 47 4.80 -2.63 8.11
C PHE A 47 3.95 -3.88 8.39
N ASP A 48 3.18 -3.88 9.47
CA ASP A 48 2.33 -5.01 9.83
C ASP A 48 1.14 -5.14 8.87
N ASP A 49 0.53 -4.03 8.46
CA ASP A 49 -0.48 -3.99 7.40
C ASP A 49 0.09 -4.52 6.08
N TRP A 50 1.31 -4.08 5.73
CA TRP A 50 1.99 -4.60 4.56
C TRP A 50 2.30 -6.09 4.65
N CYS A 51 2.68 -6.59 5.84
CA CYS A 51 2.90 -8.02 6.04
C CYS A 51 1.63 -8.84 5.82
N GLN A 52 0.48 -8.36 6.31
CA GLN A 52 -0.81 -8.99 6.06
C GLN A 52 -1.14 -9.02 4.56
N GLU A 53 -0.99 -7.88 3.88
CA GLU A 53 -1.19 -7.79 2.43
C GLU A 53 -0.25 -8.71 1.65
N ALA A 54 1.02 -8.80 2.05
CA ALA A 54 2.00 -9.66 1.42
C ALA A 54 1.66 -11.15 1.61
N GLN A 55 1.10 -11.55 2.76
CA GLN A 55 0.60 -12.91 2.99
C GLN A 55 -0.60 -13.22 2.07
N LEU A 56 -1.54 -12.29 1.92
CA LEU A 56 -2.66 -12.45 0.99
C LEU A 56 -2.18 -12.59 -0.46
N VAL A 57 -1.18 -11.80 -0.87
CA VAL A 57 -0.55 -11.92 -2.19
C VAL A 57 0.13 -13.28 -2.34
N LEU A 58 0.87 -13.73 -1.32
CA LEU A 58 1.53 -15.04 -1.35
C LEU A 58 0.51 -16.15 -1.53
N LEU A 59 -0.60 -16.13 -0.78
CA LEU A 59 -1.67 -17.11 -0.88
C LEU A 59 -2.25 -17.16 -2.31
N LYS A 60 -2.56 -16.01 -2.89
CA LYS A 60 -3.04 -15.92 -4.28
C LYS A 60 -2.02 -16.48 -5.27
N VAL A 61 -0.74 -16.16 -5.07
CA VAL A 61 0.35 -16.63 -5.94
C VAL A 61 0.53 -18.14 -5.84
N ILE A 62 0.51 -18.70 -4.63
CA ILE A 62 0.57 -20.15 -4.38
C ILE A 62 -0.53 -20.89 -5.15
N TYR A 63 -1.78 -20.42 -5.07
CA TYR A 63 -2.90 -21.05 -5.77
C TYR A 63 -2.89 -20.84 -7.28
N SER A 64 -2.26 -19.77 -7.77
CA SER A 64 -2.22 -19.42 -9.19
C SER A 64 -1.00 -20.01 -9.91
N TYR A 65 0.06 -20.33 -9.17
CA TYR A 65 1.30 -20.84 -9.74
C TYR A 65 1.12 -22.27 -10.27
N ARG A 66 1.61 -22.51 -11.48
CA ARG A 66 1.56 -23.81 -12.20
C ARG A 66 2.94 -24.28 -12.70
N GLY A 67 4.00 -23.53 -12.39
CA GLY A 67 5.34 -23.91 -12.79
C GLY A 67 5.96 -24.96 -11.86
N THR A 68 7.16 -25.42 -12.22
CA THR A 68 7.89 -26.46 -11.50
C THR A 68 9.18 -25.96 -10.85
N ASP A 69 9.53 -24.68 -11.06
CA ASP A 69 10.80 -24.07 -10.63
C ASP A 69 10.59 -22.94 -9.61
N ILE A 70 11.20 -23.10 -8.44
CA ILE A 70 11.14 -22.13 -7.36
C ILE A 70 11.71 -20.75 -7.74
N ASN A 71 12.62 -20.67 -8.71
CA ASN A 71 13.11 -19.38 -9.22
C ASN A 71 12.01 -18.59 -9.92
N GLN A 72 11.24 -19.27 -10.77
CA GLN A 72 10.10 -18.68 -11.46
C GLN A 72 9.03 -18.25 -10.45
N PHE A 73 8.76 -19.10 -9.45
CA PHE A 73 7.87 -18.73 -8.34
C PHE A 73 8.36 -17.48 -7.62
N SER A 74 9.64 -17.41 -7.27
CA SER A 74 10.23 -16.26 -6.58
C SER A 74 10.11 -14.97 -7.38
N GLY A 75 10.34 -15.04 -8.69
CA GLY A 75 10.16 -13.92 -9.61
C GLY A 75 8.70 -13.49 -9.72
N PHE A 76 7.79 -14.45 -9.86
CA PHE A 76 6.35 -14.22 -9.93
C PHE A 76 5.82 -13.58 -8.65
N PHE A 77 6.17 -14.12 -7.49
CA PHE A 77 5.78 -13.57 -6.20
C PHE A 77 6.30 -12.14 -6.01
N LYS A 78 7.58 -11.89 -6.33
CA LYS A 78 8.15 -10.54 -6.29
C LYS A 78 7.36 -9.56 -7.17
N GLN A 79 7.02 -9.94 -8.39
CA GLN A 79 6.27 -9.08 -9.30
C GLN A 79 4.86 -8.80 -8.77
N SER A 80 4.19 -9.81 -8.22
CA SER A 80 2.86 -9.66 -7.61
C SER A 80 2.87 -8.72 -6.39
N LEU A 81 3.92 -8.76 -5.56
CA LEU A 81 4.08 -7.81 -4.44
C LEU A 81 4.25 -6.37 -4.94
N ILE A 82 5.07 -6.17 -5.97
CA ILE A 82 5.27 -4.82 -6.56
C ILE A 82 3.94 -4.30 -7.13
N ASN A 83 3.20 -5.13 -7.85
CA ASN A 83 1.90 -4.75 -8.38
C ASN A 83 0.94 -4.35 -7.24
N ARG A 84 0.89 -5.13 -6.16
CA ARG A 84 0.05 -4.82 -4.99
C ARG A 84 0.42 -3.48 -4.34
N LEU A 85 1.71 -3.18 -4.18
CA LEU A 85 2.18 -1.88 -3.67
C LEU A 85 1.72 -0.73 -4.56
N LEU A 86 1.83 -0.88 -5.88
CA LEU A 86 1.37 0.14 -6.83
C LEU A 86 -0.15 0.33 -6.78
N ASP A 87 -0.92 -0.73 -6.57
CA ASP A 87 -2.37 -0.65 -6.43
C ASP A 87 -2.77 0.07 -5.13
N LEU A 88 -2.11 -0.23 -4.02
CA LEU A 88 -2.31 0.48 -2.74
C LEU A 88 -1.98 1.97 -2.87
N TYR A 89 -0.88 2.29 -3.56
CA TYR A 89 -0.52 3.68 -3.84
C TYR A 89 -1.59 4.40 -4.65
N ARG A 90 -2.09 3.78 -5.73
CA ARG A 90 -3.13 4.37 -6.58
C ARG A 90 -4.46 4.56 -5.84
N ALA A 91 -4.87 3.59 -5.02
CA ALA A 91 -6.08 3.68 -4.22
C ALA A 91 -6.06 4.90 -3.30
N ARG A 92 -4.94 5.10 -2.58
CA ARG A 92 -4.79 6.25 -1.67
C ARG A 92 -4.73 7.59 -2.38
N GLN A 93 -4.16 7.63 -3.58
CA GLN A 93 -4.19 8.84 -4.41
C GLN A 93 -5.60 9.17 -4.87
N ALA A 94 -6.44 8.17 -5.14
CA ALA A 94 -7.84 8.38 -5.49
C ALA A 94 -8.63 8.94 -4.32
N ASP A 95 -8.41 8.45 -3.09
CA ASP A 95 -9.08 8.95 -1.88
C ASP A 95 -8.75 10.41 -1.56
N LYS A 96 -7.57 10.89 -1.96
CA LYS A 96 -7.15 12.29 -1.81
C LYS A 96 -7.70 13.22 -2.88
N ARG A 97 -8.40 12.72 -3.90
CA ARG A 97 -9.01 13.57 -4.93
C ARG A 97 -10.23 14.28 -4.36
N ILE A 98 -10.10 15.59 -4.16
CA ILE A 98 -11.24 16.47 -3.96
C ILE A 98 -11.95 16.61 -5.31
N PRO A 99 -13.25 16.30 -5.42
CA PRO A 99 -14.02 16.55 -6.64
C PRO A 99 -13.91 18.03 -7.04
N VAL A 100 -13.80 18.30 -8.34
CA VAL A 100 -13.70 19.69 -8.84
C VAL A 100 -14.91 20.53 -8.39
N ASP A 101 -16.09 19.90 -8.25
CA ASP A 101 -17.32 20.53 -7.77
C ASP A 101 -17.28 20.92 -6.27
N GLN A 102 -16.28 20.47 -5.52
CA GLN A 102 -16.05 20.80 -4.10
C GLN A 102 -14.88 21.78 -3.89
N LEU A 103 -14.28 22.28 -4.98
CA LEU A 103 -13.28 23.34 -4.91
C LEU A 103 -14.01 24.69 -4.94
N ASP A 104 -14.23 25.28 -3.76
CA ASP A 104 -14.58 26.70 -3.68
C ASP A 104 -13.42 27.53 -4.26
N ALA A 105 -13.73 28.45 -5.16
CA ALA A 105 -12.74 29.35 -5.72
C ALA A 105 -12.13 30.20 -4.59
N LEU A 106 -10.84 30.01 -4.31
CA LEU A 106 -10.06 30.83 -3.38
C LEU A 106 -9.96 32.26 -3.95
N GLY A 107 -10.96 33.09 -3.69
CA GLY A 107 -10.97 34.47 -4.16
C GLY A 107 -12.22 35.31 -3.86
N GLU A 108 -13.38 34.73 -3.51
CA GLU A 108 -14.61 35.55 -3.33
C GLU A 108 -14.94 35.91 -1.88
N SER A 109 -14.48 35.15 -0.89
CA SER A 109 -14.93 35.29 0.51
C SER A 109 -14.17 36.31 1.38
N ASP A 110 -13.06 36.88 0.91
CA ASP A 110 -12.24 37.81 1.73
C ASP A 110 -12.70 39.28 1.68
N SER A 111 -13.72 39.60 0.87
CA SER A 111 -14.13 41.00 0.64
C SER A 111 -15.20 41.55 1.61
N ILE A 112 -15.78 40.72 2.49
CA ILE A 112 -16.92 41.11 3.33
C ILE A 112 -16.50 41.67 4.72
N PHE A 113 -15.26 41.48 5.17
CA PHE A 113 -14.88 41.79 6.57
C PHE A 113 -14.34 43.21 6.84
N ILE A 114 -14.15 44.07 5.83
CA ILE A 114 -13.54 45.41 6.02
C ILE A 114 -14.57 46.55 6.16
N ALA A 115 -15.86 46.33 5.88
CA ALA A 115 -16.83 47.43 5.76
C ALA A 115 -17.66 47.77 7.04
N SER A 116 -17.39 47.16 8.20
CA SER A 116 -18.23 47.32 9.40
C SER A 116 -17.49 47.78 10.66
N THR A 117 -16.41 48.55 10.52
CA THR A 117 -15.84 49.27 11.67
C THR A 117 -15.20 50.58 11.21
N THR A 118 -15.88 51.71 11.43
CA THR A 118 -15.34 52.88 12.18
C THR A 118 -16.48 53.89 12.44
N ALA A 119 -16.55 54.32 13.70
CA ALA A 119 -17.58 55.07 14.42
C ALA A 119 -17.88 56.52 13.93
N PRO A 120 -19.02 57.14 14.34
CA PRO A 120 -19.31 58.54 14.05
C PRO A 120 -18.35 59.47 14.81
N LEU A 121 -17.90 60.53 14.14
CA LEU A 121 -17.12 61.62 14.73
C LEU A 121 -18.00 62.43 15.67
N GLU A 122 -17.68 62.43 16.98
CA GLU A 122 -18.25 63.37 17.93
C GLU A 122 -17.69 64.78 17.68
N ASP A 123 -18.60 65.76 17.65
CA ASP A 123 -18.33 67.19 17.65
C ASP A 123 -17.43 67.57 18.85
N VAL A 124 -16.30 68.21 18.57
CA VAL A 124 -15.53 68.96 19.57
C VAL A 124 -15.74 70.45 19.31
N VAL A 125 -16.32 71.07 20.33
CA VAL A 125 -16.62 72.51 20.50
C VAL A 125 -15.38 73.39 20.36
#